data_AF-A0A7K2MTM1-F1
#
_entry.id   AF-A0A7K2MTM1-F1
#
_cell.length_a   1.000
_cell.length_b   1.000
_cell.length_c   1.000
_cell.angle_alpha   90.00
_cell.angle_beta   90.00
_cell.angle_gamma   90.00
#
_symmetry.space_group_name_H-M   'P 1'
#
loop_
_entity.id
_entity.type
_entity.pdbx_description
1 polymer ?
#
loop_
_entity_poly.entity_id
_entity_poly.type
_entity_poly.pdbx_seq_one_letter_code
_entity_poly.pdbx_strand_id
1 'polypeptide(L)' 'MNAKTADPTAPDQGRIVLLTTSHRVAPGLLSWPAWQALRTADRVLCADGAHPQLPYLREAGIRVDEA' A
#
# COMPACT_ATOMS: atom_id res chain seq x y z
N MET A 1 -3.67 17.31 5.71
CA MET A 1 -5.08 16.94 5.98
C MET A 1 -5.89 17.30 4.75
N ASN A 2 -6.26 16.33 3.91
CA ASN A 2 -7.26 16.49 2.85
C ASN A 2 -7.87 15.09 2.61
N ALA A 3 -8.75 14.65 3.52
CA ALA A 3 -9.58 13.49 3.27
C ALA A 3 -10.86 13.99 2.60
N LYS A 4 -10.99 13.75 1.30
CA LYS A 4 -12.27 13.93 0.60
C LYS A 4 -13.16 12.78 1.03
N THR A 5 -14.19 13.06 1.82
CA THR A 5 -15.22 12.07 2.18
C THR A 5 -15.91 11.62 0.90
N ALA A 6 -15.85 10.32 0.62
CA ALA A 6 -16.56 9.73 -0.50
C ALA A 6 -18.06 9.65 -0.17
N ASP A 7 -18.90 9.78 -1.20
CA ASP A 7 -20.35 9.60 -1.09
C ASP A 7 -20.66 8.12 -0.78
N PRO A 8 -21.38 7.79 0.31
CA PRO A 8 -21.59 6.41 0.76
C PRO A 8 -22.52 5.60 -0.16
N THR A 9 -23.14 6.23 -1.15
CA THR A 9 -24.13 5.63 -2.06
C THR A 9 -23.61 5.45 -3.49
N ALA A 10 -22.39 5.91 -3.79
CA ALA A 10 -21.77 5.64 -5.07
C ALA A 10 -21.38 4.15 -5.13
N PRO A 11 -21.58 3.43 -6.27
CA PRO A 11 -21.01 2.10 -6.43
C PRO A 11 -19.50 2.19 -6.14
N ASP A 12 -18.93 1.20 -5.45
CA ASP A 12 -17.51 1.18 -5.09
C ASP A 12 -16.65 1.33 -6.35
N GLN A 13 -16.29 2.58 -6.66
CA GLN A 13 -15.35 2.87 -7.72
C GLN A 13 -14.02 2.31 -7.25
N GLY A 14 -13.51 1.31 -7.96
CA GLY A 14 -12.22 0.70 -7.65
C GLY A 14 -11.16 1.78 -7.40
N ARG A 15 -10.44 1.64 -6.28
CA ARG A 15 -9.45 2.62 -5.82
C ARG A 15 -8.04 2.11 -6.09
N ILE A 16 -7.21 2.97 -6.65
CA ILE A 16 -5.76 2.75 -6.75
C ILE A 16 -5.07 3.68 -5.75
N VAL A 17 -4.17 3.12 -4.94
CA VAL A 17 -3.32 3.87 -4.00
C VAL A 17 -1.87 3.73 -4.45
N LEU A 18 -1.22 4.85 -4.77
CA LEU A 18 0.22 4.88 -5.01
C LEU A 18 0.95 5.16 -3.70
N LEU A 19 1.78 4.22 -3.26
CA LEU A 19 2.53 4.31 -2.02
C LEU A 19 3.98 4.68 -2.35
N THR A 20 4.36 5.93 -2.05
CA THR A 20 5.72 6.40 -2.29
C THR A 20 6.60 6.08 -1.08
N THR A 21 7.77 5.52 -1.34
CA THR A 21 8.78 5.24 -0.32
C THR A 21 10.08 5.98 -0.63
N SER A 22 10.82 6.34 0.42
CA SER A 22 12.10 7.02 0.29
C SER A 22 13.20 6.17 0.92
N HIS A 23 14.34 6.08 0.24
CA HIS A 23 15.55 5.40 0.75
C HIS A 23 16.14 6.07 2.01
N ARG A 24 15.66 7.26 2.38
CA ARG A 24 16.12 7.98 3.59
C ARG A 24 15.52 7.43 4.88
N VAL A 25 14.47 6.63 4.79
CA VAL A 25 13.79 6.02 5.93
C VAL A 25 14.05 4.52 5.89
N ALA A 26 14.33 3.93 7.05
CA ALA A 26 14.54 2.49 7.14
C ALA A 26 13.32 1.71 6.62
N PRO A 27 13.52 0.64 5.85
CA PRO A 27 12.43 -0.27 5.47
C PRO A 27 11.61 -0.76 6.67
N GLY A 28 10.31 -1.03 6.46
CA GLY A 28 9.37 -1.41 7.52
C GLY A 28 8.73 -0.24 8.29
N LEU A 29 9.30 0.97 8.23
CA LEU A 29 8.74 2.17 8.89
C LEU A 29 7.72 2.91 8.01
N LEU A 30 6.74 2.20 7.49
CA LEU A 30 5.61 2.83 6.80
C LEU A 30 4.69 3.54 7.80
N SER A 31 4.07 4.64 7.36
CA SER A 31 3.03 5.30 8.15
C SER A 31 1.85 4.35 8.40
N TRP A 32 1.11 4.59 9.47
CA TRP A 32 -0.07 3.78 9.75
C TRP A 32 -1.10 3.73 8.59
N PRO A 33 -1.44 4.86 7.92
CA PRO A 33 -2.34 4.82 6.76
C PRO A 33 -1.79 3.99 5.59
N ALA A 34 -0.47 3.99 5.38
CA ALA A 34 0.18 3.17 4.36
C ALA A 34 0.02 1.67 4.68
N TRP A 35 0.26 1.27 5.93
CA TRP A 35 0.02 -0.09 6.39
C TRP A 35 -1.45 -0.50 6.28
N GLN A 36 -2.38 0.40 6.59
CA GLN A 36 -3.81 0.11 6.43
C GLN A 36 -4.16 -0.12 4.96
N ALA A 37 -3.73 0.77 4.06
CA ALA A 37 -4.01 0.64 2.63
C ALA A 37 -3.51 -0.69 2.06
N LEU A 38 -2.30 -1.12 2.44
CA LEU A 38 -1.72 -2.39 2.02
C LEU A 38 -2.52 -3.60 2.54
N ARG A 39 -2.99 -3.56 3.79
CA ARG A 39 -3.74 -4.67 4.39
C ARG A 39 -5.18 -4.80 3.89
N THR A 40 -5.77 -3.71 3.39
CA THR A 40 -7.15 -3.69 2.90
C THR A 40 -7.27 -3.76 1.38
N ALA A 41 -6.15 -3.72 0.66
CA ALA A 41 -6.16 -3.79 -0.80
C ALA A 41 -6.49 -5.20 -1.28
N ASP A 42 -7.31 -5.30 -2.33
CA ASP A 42 -7.58 -6.58 -3.01
C ASP A 42 -6.34 -7.14 -3.69
N ARG A 43 -5.46 -6.25 -4.17
CA ARG A 43 -4.19 -6.56 -4.83
C ARG A 43 -3.14 -5.54 -4.42
N VAL A 44 -1.94 -6.02 -4.15
CA VAL A 44 -0.74 -5.18 -3.96
C VAL A 44 0.23 -5.52 -5.07
N LEU A 45 0.65 -4.50 -5.81
CA LEU A 45 1.54 -4.63 -6.96
C LEU A 45 2.87 -3.94 -6.68
N CYS A 46 3.97 -4.54 -7.13
CA CYS A 46 5.28 -3.90 -7.11
C CYS A 46 6.07 -4.31 -8.36
N ALA A 47 6.48 -3.34 -9.17
CA ALA A 47 7.22 -3.58 -10.41
C ALA A 47 8.69 -4.02 -10.19
N ASP A 48 9.20 -3.88 -8.96
CA ASP A 48 10.57 -4.29 -8.61
C ASP A 48 10.52 -5.41 -7.57
N GLY A 49 10.77 -6.66 -8.02
CA GLY A 49 10.83 -7.84 -7.16
C GLY A 49 11.92 -7.80 -6.07
N ALA A 50 12.87 -6.86 -6.16
CA ALA A 50 13.93 -6.62 -5.17
C ALA A 50 13.67 -5.39 -4.29
N HIS A 51 12.49 -4.76 -4.38
CA HIS A 51 12.20 -3.54 -3.63
C HIS A 51 12.38 -3.73 -2.11
N PRO A 52 13.07 -2.83 -1.39
CA PRO A 52 13.52 -3.04 -0.02
C PRO A 52 12.40 -3.21 1.02
N GLN A 53 11.15 -2.84 0.68
CA GLN A 53 10.00 -3.05 1.56
C GLN A 53 9.44 -4.48 1.51
N LEU A 54 9.70 -5.24 0.43
CA LEU A 54 9.05 -6.53 0.21
C LEU A 54 9.28 -7.56 1.34
N PRO A 55 10.47 -7.67 1.96
CA PRO A 55 10.65 -8.58 3.10
C PRO A 55 9.67 -8.30 4.25
N TYR A 56 9.47 -7.02 4.59
CA TYR A 56 8.57 -6.60 5.67
C TYR A 56 7.10 -6.78 5.34
N LEU A 57 6.72 -6.60 4.07
CA LEU A 57 5.35 -6.90 3.62
C LEU A 57 5.06 -8.39 3.73
N ARG A 58 6.01 -9.26 3.36
CA ARG A 58 5.88 -10.71 3.47
C ARG A 58 5.81 -11.16 4.93
N GLU A 59 6.65 -10.60 5.80
CA GLU A 59 6.58 -10.84 7.25
C GLU A 59 5.22 -10.45 7.85
N ALA A 60 4.61 -9.37 7.34
CA ALA A 60 3.27 -8.94 7.73
C ALA A 60 2.12 -9.74 7.08
N GLY A 61 2.42 -10.79 6.30
CA GLY A 61 1.42 -11.62 5.62
C GLY A 61 0.78 -10.99 4.39
N ILE A 62 1.35 -9.90 3.86
CA ILE A 62 0.84 -9.18 2.69
C ILE A 62 1.47 -9.81 1.44
N ARG A 63 0.61 -10.38 0.57
CA ARG A 63 1.03 -10.90 -0.74
C ARG A 63 1.22 -9.73 -1.70
N VAL A 64 2.36 -9.71 -2.39
CA VAL A 64 2.68 -8.73 -3.42
C VAL A 64 2.90 -9.47 -4.73
N ASP A 65 2.17 -9.08 -5.77
CA ASP A 65 2.35 -9.58 -7.13
C ASP A 65 3.30 -8.63 -7.90
N GLU A 66 4.13 -9.18 -8.77
CA GLU A 66 4.96 -8.39 -9.69
C GLU A 66 4.08 -7.88 -10.86
N ALA A 67 4.29 -6.62 -11.26
CA ALA A 67 3.47 -5.93 -12.27
C ALA A 67 4.27 -5.58 -13.52
#